data_AF-A0A9E5IRA1-F1
#
_entry.id   AF-A0A9E5IRA1-F1
#
_cell.length_a   1.000
_cell.length_b   1.000
_cell.length_c   1.000
_cell.angle_alpha   90.00
_cell.angle_beta   90.00
_cell.angle_gamma   90.00
#
_symmetry.space_group_name_H-M   'P 1'
#
loop_
_entity.id
_entity.type
_entity.pdbx_description
1 polymer ?
#
loop_
_entity_poly.entity_id
_entity_poly.type
_entity_poly.pdbx_seq_one_letter_code
_entity_poly.pdbx_strand_id
1 'polypeptide(L)'
;MLLTACGKSGVVNVSDKQIGDFKAAYTAGVDGTAKPAVIGAAETQDLYDPAFLDSGFTKTDIVAALTGEATALPNAATTGHSGVPQVTLSDVVVSNCNNAGPGPITCSLSASLTNSDADTTVTYLNSTLRLSPDGKLRLVGDNLSTTP
;
A
#
# COMPACT_ATOMS: atom_id res chain seq x y z
N MET A 1 -14.42 -39.41 21.53
CA MET A 1 -13.25 -39.21 20.64
C MET A 1 -13.01 -37.70 20.55
N LEU A 2 -12.17 -37.16 21.44
CA LEU A 2 -11.85 -35.73 21.48
C LEU A 2 -10.81 -35.44 20.38
N LEU A 3 -11.20 -34.74 19.32
CA LEU A 3 -10.24 -34.19 18.37
C LEU A 3 -9.50 -33.04 19.08
N THR A 4 -8.31 -33.35 19.57
CA THR A 4 -7.37 -32.33 20.06
C THR A 4 -6.84 -31.59 18.84
N ALA A 5 -7.44 -30.43 18.53
CA ALA A 5 -6.84 -29.47 17.63
C ALA A 5 -5.53 -29.00 18.28
N CYS A 6 -4.42 -29.56 17.81
CA CYS A 6 -3.09 -29.19 18.27
C CYS A 6 -2.85 -27.74 17.85
N GLY A 7 -3.01 -26.82 18.81
CA GLY A 7 -2.67 -25.43 18.67
C GLY A 7 -1.19 -25.28 18.37
N LYS A 8 -0.84 -25.16 17.09
CA LYS A 8 0.30 -24.34 16.71
C LYS A 8 -0.21 -22.91 16.72
N SER A 9 -0.08 -22.23 17.86
CA SER A 9 0.22 -20.79 17.83
C SER A 9 1.58 -20.64 17.14
N GLY A 10 1.59 -20.80 15.83
CA GLY A 10 2.69 -20.34 15.01
C GLY A 10 2.65 -18.84 15.12
N VAL A 11 3.70 -18.24 15.65
CA VAL A 11 3.90 -16.81 15.49
C VAL A 11 3.95 -16.56 13.99
N VAL A 12 2.90 -15.97 13.44
CA VAL A 12 2.91 -15.51 12.06
C VAL A 12 3.84 -14.31 12.05
N ASN A 13 5.01 -14.47 11.42
CA ASN A 13 5.96 -13.39 11.24
C ASN A 13 5.84 -12.88 9.81
N VAL A 14 5.95 -11.57 9.62
CA VAL A 14 6.14 -11.00 8.29
C VAL A 14 7.52 -11.38 7.78
N SER A 15 7.56 -12.04 6.62
CA SER A 15 8.81 -12.44 5.97
C SER A 15 9.41 -11.31 5.14
N ASP A 16 10.73 -11.36 4.95
CA ASP A 16 11.45 -10.43 4.07
C ASP A 16 10.90 -10.42 2.65
N LYS A 17 10.40 -11.58 2.18
CA LYS A 17 9.75 -11.68 0.87
C LYS A 17 8.48 -10.82 0.82
N GLN A 18 7.62 -10.90 1.83
CA GLN A 18 6.38 -10.11 1.87
C GLN A 18 6.67 -8.61 1.92
N ILE A 19 7.70 -8.21 2.67
CA ILE A 19 8.19 -6.83 2.71
C ILE A 19 8.73 -6.41 1.33
N GLY A 20 9.56 -7.24 0.71
CA GLY A 20 10.13 -6.98 -0.60
C GLY A 20 9.08 -6.84 -1.69
N ASP A 21 8.11 -7.76 -1.74
CA ASP A 21 7.00 -7.75 -2.69
C ASP A 21 6.16 -6.46 -2.53
N PHE A 22 5.81 -6.10 -1.29
CA PHE A 22 5.06 -4.85 -1.03
C PHE A 22 5.86 -3.62 -1.45
N LYS A 23 7.14 -3.51 -1.06
CA LYS A 23 7.98 -2.38 -1.41
C LYS A 23 8.08 -2.20 -2.92
N ALA A 24 8.26 -3.29 -3.66
CA ALA A 24 8.33 -3.26 -5.12
C ALA A 24 7.02 -2.77 -5.74
N ALA A 25 5.89 -3.34 -5.32
CA ALA A 25 4.57 -2.95 -5.82
C ALA A 25 4.21 -1.50 -5.46
N TYR A 26 4.45 -1.08 -4.22
CA TYR A 26 4.17 0.29 -3.76
C TYR A 26 5.03 1.32 -4.48
N THR A 27 6.33 1.06 -4.65
CA THR A 27 7.23 1.93 -5.42
C THR A 27 6.77 2.02 -6.87
N ALA A 28 6.49 0.89 -7.52
CA ALA A 28 6.02 0.90 -8.90
C ALA A 28 4.69 1.65 -9.08
N GLY A 29 3.76 1.50 -8.13
CA GLY A 29 2.48 2.19 -8.14
C GLY A 29 2.61 3.71 -8.00
N VAL A 30 3.43 4.17 -7.05
CA VAL A 30 3.65 5.61 -6.79
C VAL A 30 4.47 6.27 -7.90
N ASP A 31 5.58 5.65 -8.31
CA ASP A 31 6.44 6.14 -9.41
C ASP A 31 5.71 6.10 -10.77
N GLY A 32 4.69 5.25 -10.88
CA GLY A 32 3.84 5.11 -12.05
C GLY A 32 2.58 5.97 -12.03
N THR A 33 2.44 6.91 -11.10
CA THR A 33 1.23 7.77 -10.99
C THR A 33 0.90 8.55 -12.27
N ALA A 34 1.92 8.92 -13.05
CA ALA A 34 1.74 9.55 -14.36
C ALA A 34 1.38 8.57 -15.51
N LYS A 35 1.30 7.26 -15.23
CA LYS A 35 1.08 6.19 -16.22
C LYS A 35 -0.28 5.52 -15.99
N PRO A 36 -1.26 5.67 -16.90
CA PRO A 36 -2.61 5.11 -16.74
C PRO A 36 -2.63 3.60 -16.50
N ALA A 37 -1.77 2.87 -17.22
CA ALA A 37 -1.64 1.42 -17.11
C ALA A 37 -1.12 0.95 -15.73
N VAL A 38 -0.48 1.83 -14.96
CA VAL A 38 0.02 1.51 -13.62
C VAL A 38 -1.02 1.86 -12.55
N ILE A 39 -1.60 3.05 -12.60
CA ILE A 39 -2.60 3.46 -11.59
C ILE A 39 -3.89 2.64 -11.67
N GLY A 40 -4.28 2.20 -12.87
CA GLY A 40 -5.43 1.32 -13.07
C GLY A 40 -5.12 -0.18 -12.88
N ALA A 41 -3.87 -0.55 -12.63
CA ALA A 41 -3.47 -1.95 -12.50
C ALA A 41 -4.06 -2.60 -11.24
N ALA A 42 -4.42 -3.88 -11.35
CA ALA A 42 -4.92 -4.66 -10.23
C ALA A 42 -3.89 -4.72 -9.09
N GLU A 43 -2.60 -4.77 -9.42
CA GLU A 43 -1.48 -4.78 -8.47
C GLU A 43 -1.45 -3.50 -7.63
N THR A 44 -1.71 -2.33 -8.23
CA THR A 44 -1.78 -1.05 -7.51
C THR A 44 -3.02 -0.98 -6.62
N GLN A 45 -4.16 -1.47 -7.10
CA GLN A 45 -5.40 -1.54 -6.31
C GLN A 45 -5.30 -2.55 -5.16
N ASP A 46 -4.51 -3.61 -5.32
CA ASP A 46 -4.28 -4.66 -4.32
C ASP A 46 -3.40 -4.19 -3.16
N LEU A 47 -2.72 -3.04 -3.29
CA LEU A 47 -1.97 -2.40 -2.19
C LEU A 47 -2.87 -1.93 -1.04
N TYR A 48 -4.16 -1.70 -1.29
CA TYR A 48 -5.11 -1.20 -0.30
C TYR A 48 -5.85 -2.36 0.36
N ASP A 49 -5.89 -2.38 1.69
CA ASP A 49 -6.57 -3.40 2.45
C ASP A 49 -8.10 -3.31 2.25
N PRO A 50 -8.85 -4.42 2.19
CA PRO A 50 -10.32 -4.38 2.12
C PRO A 50 -11.00 -3.52 3.21
N ALA A 51 -10.37 -3.39 4.38
CA ALA A 51 -10.81 -2.55 5.49
C ALA A 51 -10.14 -1.17 5.52
N PHE A 52 -9.51 -0.74 4.42
CA PHE A 52 -8.92 0.59 4.30
C PHE A 52 -9.96 1.68 4.56
N LEU A 53 -9.59 2.64 5.41
CA LEU A 53 -10.32 3.88 5.62
C LEU A 53 -9.30 4.96 5.97
N ASP A 54 -9.33 6.05 5.22
CA ASP A 54 -8.51 7.23 5.47
C ASP A 54 -9.37 8.48 5.34
N SER A 55 -9.57 9.24 6.43
CA SER A 55 -10.34 10.48 6.40
C SER A 55 -11.75 10.34 5.77
N GLY A 56 -12.38 9.17 5.92
CA GLY A 56 -13.69 8.85 5.34
C GLY A 56 -13.67 8.20 3.95
N PHE A 57 -12.50 8.08 3.30
CA PHE A 57 -12.32 7.40 2.02
C PHE A 57 -12.03 5.92 2.22
N THR A 58 -12.85 5.06 1.60
CA THR A 58 -12.71 3.60 1.62
C THR A 58 -11.81 3.11 0.49
N LYS A 59 -11.41 1.82 0.53
CA LYS A 59 -10.76 1.17 -0.63
C LYS A 59 -11.55 1.39 -1.92
N THR A 60 -12.87 1.27 -1.87
CA THR A 60 -13.74 1.43 -3.05
C THR A 60 -13.61 2.83 -3.64
N ASP A 61 -13.56 3.85 -2.80
CA ASP A 61 -13.42 5.24 -3.25
C ASP A 61 -12.06 5.47 -3.91
N ILE A 62 -10.99 4.94 -3.31
CA ILE A 62 -9.64 5.01 -3.89
C ILE A 62 -9.58 4.27 -5.22
N VAL A 63 -10.11 3.06 -5.31
CA VAL A 63 -10.13 2.28 -6.55
C VAL A 63 -10.94 2.99 -7.64
N ALA A 64 -12.09 3.57 -7.29
CA ALA A 64 -12.90 4.34 -8.21
C ALA A 64 -12.15 5.59 -8.72
N ALA A 65 -11.46 6.31 -7.84
CA ALA A 65 -10.64 7.46 -8.21
C ALA A 65 -9.49 7.05 -9.14
N LEU A 66 -8.70 6.03 -8.78
CA LEU A 66 -7.60 5.53 -9.59
C LEU A 66 -8.07 5.04 -10.98
N THR A 67 -9.22 4.37 -11.03
CA THR A 67 -9.82 3.92 -12.31
C THR A 67 -10.34 5.09 -13.14
N GLY A 68 -10.94 6.08 -12.48
CA GLY A 68 -11.39 7.32 -13.10
C GLY A 68 -10.22 8.07 -13.75
N GLU A 69 -9.14 8.28 -13.00
CA GLU A 69 -7.90 8.90 -13.49
C GLU A 69 -7.26 8.09 -14.62
N ALA A 70 -7.18 6.76 -14.49
CA ALA A 70 -6.67 5.89 -15.55
C ALA A 70 -7.48 6.00 -16.85
N THR A 71 -8.78 6.28 -16.76
CA THR A 71 -9.67 6.45 -17.92
C THR A 71 -9.60 7.86 -18.49
N ALA A 72 -9.46 8.87 -17.62
CA ALA A 72 -9.44 10.28 -17.99
C ALA A 72 -8.12 10.71 -18.62
N LEU A 73 -7.01 10.10 -18.20
CA LEU A 73 -5.73 10.30 -18.86
C LEU A 73 -5.82 9.70 -20.27
N PRO A 74 -5.71 10.52 -21.34
CA PRO A 74 -5.70 9.99 -22.70
C PRO A 74 -4.58 8.95 -22.81
N ASN A 75 -4.65 8.01 -23.76
CA ASN A 75 -3.60 7.02 -24.06
C ASN A 75 -2.22 7.69 -24.23
N ALA A 76 -1.59 8.07 -23.13
CA ALA A 76 -0.46 8.97 -23.07
C ALA A 76 0.69 8.16 -22.50
N ALA A 77 1.26 7.40 -23.42
CA ALA A 77 2.62 6.91 -23.43
C ALA A 77 3.10 6.09 -22.21
N THR A 78 3.85 5.04 -22.53
CA THR A 78 4.72 4.31 -21.59
C THR A 78 5.69 5.21 -20.80
N THR A 79 5.81 6.50 -21.18
CA THR A 79 6.70 7.52 -20.62
C THR A 79 6.01 8.50 -19.65
N GLY A 80 4.70 8.38 -19.41
CA GLY A 80 3.94 9.25 -18.51
C GLY A 80 3.40 10.53 -19.16
N HIS A 81 2.31 11.08 -18.61
CA HIS A 81 1.65 12.27 -19.14
C HIS A 81 2.34 13.56 -18.66
N SER A 82 2.74 14.45 -19.57
CA SER A 82 3.53 15.66 -19.25
C SER A 82 2.80 16.71 -18.41
N GLY A 83 1.49 16.58 -18.24
CA GLY A 83 0.68 17.42 -17.36
C GLY A 83 0.45 16.83 -15.97
N VAL A 84 0.93 15.60 -15.71
CA VAL A 84 0.80 14.92 -14.43
C VAL A 84 2.16 14.94 -13.73
N PRO A 85 2.23 15.48 -12.50
CA PRO A 85 3.45 15.48 -11.72
C PRO A 85 4.09 14.10 -11.60
N GLN A 86 5.38 13.99 -11.91
CA GLN A 86 6.15 12.76 -11.74
C GLN A 86 6.73 12.68 -10.34
N VAL A 87 6.01 11.92 -9.51
CA VAL A 87 6.43 11.59 -8.17
C VAL A 87 7.41 10.43 -8.20
N THR A 88 8.45 10.50 -7.36
CA THR A 88 9.37 9.40 -7.07
C THR A 88 9.31 9.07 -5.60
N LEU A 89 9.16 7.78 -5.31
CA LEU A 89 9.24 7.21 -3.98
C LEU A 89 10.67 6.71 -3.71
N SER A 90 11.21 7.04 -2.55
CA SER A 90 12.57 6.66 -2.14
C SER A 90 12.59 6.25 -0.67
N ASP A 91 13.67 5.59 -0.24
CA ASP A 91 13.88 5.18 1.16
C ASP A 91 12.71 4.41 1.78
N VAL A 92 12.04 3.57 0.99
CA VAL A 92 10.89 2.80 1.46
C VAL A 92 11.34 1.79 2.52
N VAL A 93 10.90 1.99 3.75
CA VAL A 93 11.22 1.14 4.90
C VAL A 93 9.93 0.59 5.49
N VAL A 94 9.87 -0.72 5.65
CA VAL A 94 8.86 -1.41 6.44
C VAL A 94 9.53 -1.91 7.71
N SER A 95 8.99 -1.53 8.87
CA SER A 95 9.59 -1.83 10.17
C SER A 95 8.53 -2.06 11.24
N ASN A 96 8.96 -2.39 12.46
CA ASN A 96 8.11 -2.48 13.64
C ASN A 96 6.86 -3.37 13.47
N CYS A 97 6.99 -4.49 12.73
CA CYS A 97 5.91 -5.44 12.61
C CYS A 97 5.57 -6.05 13.98
N ASN A 98 4.34 -5.88 14.47
CA ASN A 98 3.89 -6.41 15.75
C ASN A 98 3.73 -7.94 15.70
N ASN A 99 4.82 -8.66 15.88
CA ASN A 99 4.85 -10.12 15.78
C ASN A 99 4.30 -10.84 17.03
N ALA A 100 3.44 -10.21 17.83
CA ALA A 100 3.03 -10.77 19.12
C ALA A 100 1.57 -10.43 19.49
N GLY A 101 0.66 -11.37 19.27
CA GLY A 101 -0.69 -11.35 19.83
C GLY A 101 -1.75 -12.01 18.94
N PRO A 102 -2.99 -12.15 19.44
CA PRO A 102 -4.14 -12.65 18.67
C PRO A 102 -4.71 -11.64 17.66
N GLY A 103 -4.11 -10.44 17.55
CA GLY A 103 -4.56 -9.36 16.68
C GLY A 103 -3.98 -9.43 15.26
N PRO A 104 -4.45 -8.57 14.34
CA PRO A 104 -3.86 -8.46 13.02
C PRO A 104 -2.41 -8.00 13.11
N ILE A 105 -1.54 -8.62 12.30
CA ILE A 105 -0.14 -8.19 12.21
C ILE A 105 -0.09 -6.91 11.38
N THR A 106 0.46 -5.87 11.97
CA THR A 106 0.64 -4.53 11.43
C THR A 106 2.11 -4.15 11.44
N CYS A 107 2.57 -3.43 10.42
CA CYS A 107 3.91 -2.87 10.32
C CYS A 107 3.84 -1.36 10.09
N SER A 108 4.89 -0.64 10.45
CA SER A 108 5.08 0.76 10.08
C SER A 108 5.71 0.85 8.69
N LEU A 109 5.17 1.72 7.85
CA LEU A 109 5.76 2.14 6.58
C LEU A 109 6.28 3.58 6.72
N SER A 110 7.52 3.81 6.33
CA SER A 110 8.06 5.15 6.11
C SER A 110 8.69 5.24 4.71
N ALA A 111 8.53 6.37 4.05
CA ALA A 111 9.16 6.63 2.76
C ALA A 111 9.38 8.13 2.53
N SER A 112 10.24 8.45 1.57
CA SER A 112 10.49 9.79 1.06
C SER A 112 9.78 9.95 -0.28
N LEU A 113 9.14 11.08 -0.50
CA LEU A 113 8.45 11.43 -1.73
C LEU A 113 9.04 12.73 -2.28
N THR A 114 9.42 12.70 -3.55
CA THR A 114 9.95 13.87 -4.27
C THR A 114 9.20 14.04 -5.58
N ASN A 115 8.92 15.28 -5.97
CA ASN A 115 8.28 15.58 -7.24
C ASN A 115 9.21 16.39 -8.15
N SER A 116 10.14 15.71 -8.82
CA SER A 116 11.28 16.36 -9.47
C SER A 116 10.95 17.36 -10.58
N ASP A 117 9.72 17.33 -11.11
CA ASP A 117 9.28 18.20 -12.20
C ASP A 117 8.74 19.57 -11.75
N ALA A 118 8.29 19.69 -10.51
CA ALA A 118 7.71 20.94 -9.97
C ALA A 118 8.32 21.34 -8.63
N ASP A 119 8.68 20.38 -7.77
CA ASP A 119 9.23 20.64 -6.44
C ASP A 119 10.13 19.50 -5.94
N THR A 120 11.43 19.78 -5.84
CA THR A 120 12.43 18.83 -5.34
C THR A 120 12.43 18.68 -3.82
N THR A 121 11.54 19.39 -3.11
CA THR A 121 11.39 19.27 -1.66
C THR A 121 10.95 17.85 -1.31
N VAL A 122 11.73 17.20 -0.44
CA VAL A 122 11.40 15.87 0.07
C VAL A 122 10.25 15.98 1.07
N THR A 123 9.18 15.26 0.81
CA THR A 123 8.09 15.04 1.76
C THR A 123 8.19 13.65 2.36
N TYR A 124 8.00 13.53 3.67
CA TYR A 124 8.04 12.24 4.35
C TYR A 124 6.64 11.66 4.50
N LEU A 125 6.50 10.40 4.12
CA LEU A 125 5.28 9.61 4.22
C LEU A 125 5.41 8.65 5.38
N ASN A 126 4.36 8.54 6.19
CA ASN A 126 4.25 7.51 7.21
C ASN A 126 2.87 6.87 7.12
N SER A 127 2.80 5.54 7.15
CA SER A 127 1.54 4.81 7.11
C SER A 127 1.63 3.50 7.88
N THR A 128 0.49 2.85 8.06
CA THR A 128 0.39 1.51 8.65
C THR A 128 0.08 0.49 7.57
N LEU A 129 0.80 -0.62 7.61
CA LEU A 129 0.53 -1.81 6.81
C LEU A 129 -0.12 -2.87 7.68
N ARG A 130 -0.95 -3.72 7.08
CA ARG A 130 -1.48 -4.93 7.71
C ARG A 130 -1.16 -6.14 6.84
N LEU A 131 -0.75 -7.23 7.48
CA LEU A 131 -0.69 -8.53 6.86
C LEU A 131 -2.12 -9.07 6.75
N SER A 132 -2.63 -9.11 5.53
CA SER A 132 -3.94 -9.66 5.23
C SER A 132 -3.94 -11.20 5.28
N PRO A 133 -5.11 -11.85 5.42
CA PRO A 133 -5.22 -13.31 5.52
C PRO A 133 -4.68 -14.11 4.31
N ASP A 134 -4.57 -13.47 3.15
CA ASP A 134 -3.97 -14.05 1.94
C ASP A 134 -2.44 -13.92 1.88
N GLY A 135 -1.82 -13.42 2.94
CA GLY A 135 -0.37 -13.35 3.09
C GLY A 135 0.28 -12.12 2.46
N LYS A 136 -0.49 -11.11 2.04
CA LYS A 136 0.06 -9.85 1.50
C LYS A 136 0.02 -8.72 2.52
N LEU A 137 1.02 -7.84 2.48
CA LEU A 137 0.98 -6.57 3.21
C LEU A 137 0.16 -5.55 2.41
N ARG A 138 -0.71 -4.80 3.09
CA ARG A 138 -1.56 -3.77 2.48
C ARG A 138 -1.69 -2.54 3.37
N LEU A 139 -1.87 -1.37 2.76
CA LEU A 139 -2.16 -0.11 3.42
C LEU A 139 -3.54 -0.17 4.09
N VAL A 140 -3.65 0.34 5.33
CA VAL A 140 -4.94 0.37 6.06
C VAL A 140 -5.56 1.77 6.20
N GLY A 141 -4.85 2.82 5.78
CA GLY A 141 -5.28 4.21 5.94
C GLY A 141 -4.93 4.79 7.32
N ASP A 142 -5.61 5.86 7.71
CA ASP A 142 -5.43 6.55 9.01
C ASP A 142 -6.15 5.86 10.18
N ASN A 143 -6.84 4.76 9.89
CA ASN A 143 -7.60 3.99 10.85
C ASN A 143 -6.71 3.34 11.92
N LEU A 144 -6.31 4.13 12.91
CA LEU A 144 -6.39 3.77 14.31
C LEU A 144 -7.86 3.85 14.76
N SER A 145 -8.77 3.14 14.07
CA SER A 145 -10.10 2.91 14.64
C SER A 145 -9.93 1.91 15.77
N THR A 146 -9.73 2.46 16.95
CA THR A 146 -10.13 1.86 18.21
C THR A 146 -11.54 1.35 18.05
N THR A 147 -11.68 0.03 18.10
CA THR A 147 -12.95 -0.68 18.23
C THR A 147 -13.81 0.02 19.31
N PRO A 148 -15.13 0.15 19.14
CA PRO A 148 -16.02 0.08 20.28
C PRO A 148 -15.88 -1.28 20.98
#